data_AF-A0A8H6ISI7-F1
#
_entry.id   AF-A0A8H6ISI7-F1
#
_cell.length_a   1.000
_cell.length_b   1.000
_cell.length_c   1.000
_cell.angle_alpha   90.00
_cell.angle_beta   90.00
_cell.angle_gamma   90.00
#
_symmetry.space_group_name_H-M   'P 1'
#
loop_
_entity.id
_entity.type
_entity.pdbx_description
1 polymer ?
#
loop_
_entity_poly.entity_id
_entity_poly.type
_entity_poly.pdbx_seq_one_letter_code
_entity_poly.pdbx_strand_id
1 'polypeptide(L)'
;MRSSTIITAALAALATAAPNKWIHVSDVEVDDSAYDCLCEDEAWDIARRWLAIFDQEGLEGGKDELATIVAEDLASYDETFGAPTLSLDELWTAVQPYANPTTEDVSYDVNFLLHTCDQIALNWRYAAVTTGYNSTVPAGTPVSLTGTDILRIDLEDRLITNATSNGDWILQSRTLGNVAAL
;
A
#
# COMPACT_ATOMS: atom_id res chain seq x y z
N MET A 1 -45.23 -49.61 -8.54
CA MET A 1 -44.35 -50.81 -8.49
C MET A 1 -43.16 -50.53 -9.41
N ARG A 2 -42.05 -50.07 -8.84
CA ARG A 2 -40.76 -50.79 -8.74
C ARG A 2 -40.21 -51.28 -10.09
N SER A 3 -39.15 -50.64 -10.59
CA SER A 3 -37.79 -51.17 -10.39
C SER A 3 -36.74 -50.23 -10.97
N SER A 4 -35.89 -49.69 -10.09
CA SER A 4 -34.57 -49.17 -10.45
C SER A 4 -33.66 -50.35 -10.76
N THR A 5 -32.91 -50.30 -11.86
CA THR A 5 -31.76 -51.17 -12.07
C THR A 5 -30.53 -50.28 -12.23
N ILE A 6 -29.68 -50.30 -11.21
CA ILE A 6 -28.33 -49.75 -11.20
C ILE A 6 -27.44 -50.78 -11.91
N ILE A 7 -26.67 -50.37 -12.91
CA ILE A 7 -25.56 -51.16 -13.43
C ILE A 7 -24.27 -50.42 -13.09
N THR A 8 -23.51 -51.01 -12.18
CA THR A 8 -22.14 -50.65 -11.83
C THR A 8 -21.20 -51.70 -12.43
N ALA A 9 -19.96 -51.29 -12.68
CA ALA A 9 -18.76 -52.04 -13.10
C ALA A 9 -18.45 -51.93 -14.61
N ALA A 10 -17.22 -51.65 -15.06
CA ALA A 10 -15.92 -51.54 -14.39
C ALA A 10 -15.02 -50.57 -15.17
N LEU A 11 -14.23 -49.74 -14.46
CA LEU A 11 -13.07 -49.07 -15.05
C LEU A 11 -11.95 -50.09 -15.25
N ALA A 12 -11.62 -50.40 -16.50
CA ALA A 12 -10.35 -51.03 -16.84
C ALA A 12 -9.37 -49.93 -17.25
N ALA A 13 -8.36 -49.67 -16.42
CA ALA A 13 -7.25 -48.81 -16.77
C ALA A 13 -6.31 -49.56 -17.72
N LEU A 14 -6.15 -49.08 -18.96
CA LEU A 14 -5.00 -49.40 -19.79
C LEU A 14 -3.98 -48.28 -19.64
N ALA A 15 -2.93 -48.53 -18.85
CA ALA A 15 -1.71 -47.74 -18.91
C ALA A 15 -0.91 -48.19 -20.14
N THR A 16 -1.00 -47.44 -21.24
CA THR A 16 -0.06 -47.57 -22.36
C THR A 16 1.19 -46.78 -22.01
N ALA A 17 2.28 -47.50 -21.71
CA ALA A 17 3.61 -46.91 -21.62
C ALA A 17 4.04 -46.44 -23.03
N ALA A 18 3.88 -45.16 -23.31
CA ALA A 18 4.47 -44.53 -24.48
C ALA A 18 5.97 -44.30 -24.22
N PRO A 19 6.85 -44.52 -25.21
CA PRO A 19 8.28 -44.36 -25.03
C PRO A 19 8.65 -42.89 -24.78
N ASN A 20 9.53 -42.67 -23.80
CA ASN A 20 10.13 -41.38 -23.46
C ASN A 20 10.76 -40.73 -24.70
N LYS A 21 9.98 -39.89 -25.39
CA LYS A 21 10.52 -38.87 -26.27
C LYS A 21 10.70 -37.64 -25.40
N TRP A 22 11.95 -37.37 -25.05
CA TRP A 22 12.34 -36.11 -24.45
C TRP A 22 11.95 -35.00 -25.43
N ILE A 23 10.85 -34.33 -25.14
CA ILE A 23 10.51 -33.07 -25.78
C ILE A 23 11.49 -32.08 -25.17
N HIS A 24 12.46 -31.63 -25.97
CA HIS A 24 13.13 -30.37 -25.68
C HIS A 24 12.03 -29.30 -25.70
N VAL A 25 11.67 -28.82 -24.51
CA VAL A 25 10.82 -27.65 -24.35
C VAL A 25 11.68 -26.47 -24.78
N SER A 26 11.74 -26.22 -26.09
CA SER A 26 12.41 -25.05 -26.67
C SER A 26 11.45 -24.18 -27.47
N ASP A 27 10.16 -24.49 -27.47
CA ASP A 27 9.11 -23.69 -28.15
C ASP A 27 7.89 -23.50 -27.24
N VAL A 28 8.11 -23.15 -25.97
CA VAL A 28 7.13 -22.35 -25.24
C VAL A 28 7.62 -20.93 -25.40
N GLU A 29 6.91 -20.14 -26.20
CA GLU A 29 6.97 -18.69 -26.07
C GLU A 29 6.49 -18.36 -24.65
N VAL A 30 7.45 -18.33 -23.72
CA VAL A 30 7.25 -17.63 -22.46
C VAL A 30 7.06 -16.20 -22.90
N ASP A 31 5.85 -15.68 -22.72
CA ASP A 31 5.64 -14.25 -22.78
C ASP A 31 6.61 -13.65 -21.74
N ASP A 32 7.70 -13.06 -22.23
CA ASP A 32 8.81 -12.48 -21.46
C ASP A 32 8.37 -11.19 -20.73
N SER A 33 7.07 -10.93 -20.66
CA SER A 33 6.42 -9.85 -19.91
C SER A 33 6.29 -10.16 -18.40
N ALA A 34 7.02 -11.16 -17.89
CA ALA A 34 7.12 -11.38 -16.46
C ALA A 34 7.97 -10.26 -15.84
N TYR A 35 7.32 -9.14 -15.50
CA TYR A 35 7.97 -8.01 -14.85
C TYR A 35 8.83 -8.46 -13.68
N ASP A 36 10.04 -7.90 -13.58
CA ASP A 36 10.97 -8.23 -12.49
C ASP A 36 10.36 -7.89 -11.14
N CYS A 37 10.51 -8.80 -10.17
CA CYS A 37 10.15 -8.52 -8.78
C CYS A 37 10.90 -7.30 -8.25
N LEU A 38 10.29 -6.59 -7.29
CA LEU A 38 10.94 -5.50 -6.56
C LEU A 38 12.23 -5.99 -5.90
N CYS A 39 13.32 -5.27 -6.13
CA CYS A 39 14.50 -5.37 -5.29
C CYS A 39 14.39 -4.47 -4.05
N GLU A 40 15.28 -4.69 -3.08
CA GLU A 40 15.29 -3.96 -1.80
C GLU A 40 15.39 -2.43 -2.02
N ASP A 41 16.28 -1.97 -2.91
CA ASP A 41 16.46 -0.54 -3.16
C ASP A 41 15.21 0.10 -3.80
N GLU A 42 14.54 -0.60 -4.72
CA GLU A 42 13.26 -0.16 -5.29
C GLU A 42 12.17 -0.09 -4.21
N ALA A 43 12.09 -1.08 -3.32
CA ALA A 43 11.11 -1.08 -2.24
C ALA A 43 11.31 0.11 -1.28
N TRP A 44 12.58 0.44 -0.95
CA TRP A 44 12.89 1.63 -0.15
C TRP A 44 12.57 2.94 -0.87
N ASP A 45 12.85 3.04 -2.16
CA ASP A 45 12.53 4.22 -2.95
C ASP A 45 11.02 4.46 -3.01
N ILE A 46 10.24 3.44 -3.36
CA ILE A 46 8.77 3.50 -3.41
C ILE A 46 8.20 3.86 -2.04
N ALA A 47 8.67 3.24 -0.96
CA ALA A 47 8.21 3.52 0.40
C ALA A 47 8.44 4.99 0.82
N ARG A 48 9.60 5.57 0.48
CA ARG A 48 9.89 6.97 0.77
C ARG A 48 9.03 7.91 -0.06
N ARG A 49 8.86 7.62 -1.35
CA ARG A 49 8.00 8.41 -2.25
C ARG A 49 6.54 8.38 -1.81
N TRP A 50 6.06 7.24 -1.33
CA TRP A 50 4.73 7.12 -0.72
C TRP A 50 4.57 8.04 0.50
N LEU A 51 5.52 8.02 1.45
CA LEU A 51 5.44 8.85 2.64
C LEU A 51 5.57 10.35 2.34
N ALA A 52 6.38 10.73 1.35
CA ALA A 52 6.56 12.12 0.93
C ALA A 52 5.26 12.80 0.47
N ILE A 53 4.24 12.03 0.05
CA ILE A 53 2.91 12.55 -0.27
C ILE A 53 2.29 13.29 0.93
N PHE A 54 2.60 12.85 2.15
CA PHE A 54 1.96 13.31 3.39
C PHE A 54 2.81 14.29 4.20
N ASP A 55 4.03 14.57 3.78
CA ASP A 55 4.89 15.58 4.41
C ASP A 55 4.27 16.98 4.30
N GLN A 56 4.63 17.89 5.21
CA GLN A 56 4.08 19.26 5.18
C GLN A 56 4.39 20.01 3.88
N GLU A 57 5.59 19.80 3.34
CA GLU A 57 6.00 20.39 2.05
C GLU A 57 5.21 19.76 0.89
N GLY A 58 4.69 18.56 1.09
CA GLY A 58 3.96 17.78 0.10
C GLY A 58 4.80 17.49 -1.13
N LEU A 59 4.12 17.36 -2.27
CA LEU A 59 4.77 17.16 -3.57
C LEU A 59 4.96 18.50 -4.29
N GLU A 60 6.22 18.91 -4.51
CA GLU A 60 6.55 20.17 -5.20
C GLU A 60 6.02 20.20 -6.65
N GLY A 61 6.03 19.05 -7.33
CA GLY A 61 5.49 18.86 -8.68
C GLY A 61 3.96 18.67 -8.70
N GLY A 62 3.31 18.72 -7.53
CA GLY A 62 1.87 18.63 -7.38
C GLY A 62 1.29 17.30 -7.86
N LYS A 63 0.11 17.36 -8.47
CA LYS A 63 -0.63 16.18 -8.90
C LYS A 63 0.09 15.37 -9.99
N ASP A 64 0.88 16.03 -10.84
CA ASP A 64 1.66 15.34 -11.88
C ASP A 64 2.78 14.50 -11.25
N GLU A 65 3.39 14.98 -10.16
CA GLU A 65 4.33 14.18 -9.38
C GLU A 65 3.63 13.01 -8.68
N LEU A 66 2.42 13.23 -8.12
CA LEU A 66 1.63 12.15 -7.53
C LEU A 66 1.37 11.01 -8.52
N ALA A 67 1.11 11.34 -9.79
CA ALA A 67 0.88 10.38 -10.86
C ALA A 67 2.10 9.55 -11.23
N THR A 68 3.29 9.89 -10.71
CA THR A 68 4.49 9.05 -10.84
C THR A 68 4.62 8.03 -9.71
N ILE A 69 3.83 8.17 -8.63
CA ILE A 69 3.96 7.38 -7.40
C ILE A 69 2.81 6.36 -7.30
N VAL A 70 1.60 6.75 -7.68
CA VAL A 70 0.39 5.94 -7.54
C VAL A 70 -0.32 5.78 -8.88
N ALA A 71 -1.04 4.67 -9.03
CA ALA A 71 -1.89 4.42 -10.19
C ALA A 71 -3.11 5.37 -10.22
N GLU A 72 -3.65 5.63 -11.40
CA GLU A 72 -4.82 6.49 -11.57
C GLU A 72 -6.05 5.95 -10.80
N ASP A 73 -6.20 4.63 -10.77
CA ASP A 73 -7.26 3.88 -10.09
C ASP A 73 -6.83 3.27 -8.74
N LEU A 74 -5.84 3.88 -8.08
CA LEU A 74 -5.40 3.52 -6.72
C LEU A 74 -6.60 3.34 -5.78
N ALA A 75 -6.54 2.30 -4.94
CA ALA A 75 -7.38 2.18 -3.77
C ALA A 75 -6.56 2.35 -2.47
N SER A 76 -6.75 3.46 -1.77
CA SER A 76 -6.07 3.78 -0.51
C SER A 76 -7.06 3.83 0.65
N TYR A 77 -6.75 3.08 1.70
CA TYR A 77 -7.57 2.85 2.88
C TYR A 77 -6.79 3.28 4.12
N ASP A 78 -7.22 4.33 4.81
CA ASP A 78 -6.84 4.54 6.20
C ASP A 78 -7.83 3.77 7.08
N GLU A 79 -7.37 2.63 7.61
CA GLU A 79 -8.20 1.73 8.44
C GLU A 79 -8.50 2.30 9.83
N THR A 80 -7.94 3.47 10.14
CA THR A 80 -8.10 4.16 11.42
C THR A 80 -8.89 5.45 11.30
N PHE A 81 -9.06 6.00 10.10
CA PHE A 81 -9.74 7.28 9.90
C PHE A 81 -10.31 7.47 8.48
N GLY A 82 -11.48 8.11 8.39
CA GLY A 82 -12.01 8.61 7.11
C GLY A 82 -12.65 7.56 6.20
N ALA A 83 -13.00 8.00 5.00
CA ALA A 83 -13.47 7.14 3.92
C ALA A 83 -12.28 6.79 3.01
N PRO A 84 -12.32 5.66 2.29
CA PRO A 84 -11.26 5.31 1.34
C PRO A 84 -11.16 6.35 0.22
N THR A 85 -9.96 6.50 -0.33
CA THR A 85 -9.68 7.25 -1.57
C THR A 85 -9.46 6.25 -2.71
N LEU A 86 -10.26 6.35 -3.76
CA LEU A 86 -10.37 5.32 -4.81
C LEU A 86 -9.93 5.82 -6.19
N SER A 87 -9.21 6.95 -6.21
CA SER A 87 -8.55 7.47 -7.41
C SER A 87 -7.45 8.44 -7.03
N LEU A 88 -6.56 8.71 -8.00
CA LEU A 88 -5.53 9.74 -7.88
C LEU A 88 -6.11 11.14 -7.61
N ASP A 89 -7.27 11.48 -8.17
CA ASP A 89 -7.96 12.76 -7.95
C ASP A 89 -8.48 12.91 -6.51
N GLU A 90 -9.06 11.83 -5.99
CA GLU A 90 -9.55 11.78 -4.62
C GLU A 90 -8.37 11.84 -3.63
N LEU A 91 -7.30 11.08 -3.88
CA LEU A 91 -6.10 11.14 -3.05
C LEU A 91 -5.48 12.55 -3.08
N TRP A 92 -5.30 13.14 -4.26
CA TRP A 92 -4.76 14.49 -4.39
C TRP A 92 -5.56 15.50 -3.57
N THR A 93 -6.89 15.39 -3.60
CA THR A 93 -7.78 16.26 -2.82
C THR A 93 -7.63 16.02 -1.32
N ALA A 94 -7.51 14.76 -0.90
CA ALA A 94 -7.41 14.37 0.50
C ALA A 94 -6.10 14.81 1.17
N VAL A 95 -5.01 14.88 0.41
CA VAL A 95 -3.67 15.25 0.93
C VAL A 95 -3.38 16.75 0.84
N GLN A 96 -4.35 17.56 0.43
CA GLN A 96 -4.15 19.01 0.42
C GLN A 96 -4.07 19.57 1.85
N PRO A 97 -3.20 20.57 2.08
CA PRO A 97 -3.04 21.17 3.40
C PRO A 97 -4.37 21.71 3.97
N TYR A 98 -4.64 21.41 5.24
CA TYR A 98 -5.75 22.02 5.97
C TYR A 98 -5.46 23.49 6.29
N ALA A 99 -6.49 24.34 6.27
CA ALA A 99 -6.35 25.77 6.54
C ALA A 99 -5.94 26.09 8.00
N ASN A 100 -6.25 25.20 8.95
CA ASN A 100 -5.91 25.37 10.38
C ASN A 100 -5.43 24.03 10.95
N PRO A 101 -4.19 23.60 10.66
CA PRO A 101 -3.71 22.29 11.09
C PRO A 101 -3.40 22.31 12.59
N THR A 102 -3.62 21.17 13.25
CA THR A 102 -3.30 20.97 14.68
C THR A 102 -1.79 20.84 14.93
N THR A 103 -1.03 20.55 13.87
CA THR A 103 0.41 20.33 13.85
C THR A 103 1.06 21.04 12.67
N GLU A 104 2.35 21.34 12.79
CA GLU A 104 3.21 21.89 11.75
C GLU A 104 4.59 21.21 11.80
N ASP A 105 5.42 21.49 10.81
CA ASP A 105 6.71 20.83 10.57
C ASP A 105 6.57 19.30 10.48
N VAL A 106 5.52 18.85 9.79
CA VAL A 106 5.21 17.43 9.61
C VAL A 106 6.22 16.75 8.70
N SER A 107 6.79 15.64 9.20
CA SER A 107 7.67 14.75 8.45
C SER A 107 7.34 13.28 8.71
N TYR A 108 7.46 12.45 7.67
CA TYR A 108 7.31 11.01 7.72
C TYR A 108 8.62 10.30 7.32
N ASP A 109 9.06 9.37 8.17
CA ASP A 109 10.26 8.55 7.93
C ASP A 109 9.92 7.06 7.90
N VAL A 110 10.56 6.32 6.99
CA VAL A 110 10.51 4.85 7.00
C VAL A 110 11.47 4.33 8.07
N ASN A 111 10.95 3.63 9.09
CA ASN A 111 11.77 3.00 10.13
C ASN A 111 12.40 1.69 9.64
N PHE A 112 11.57 0.83 9.07
CA PHE A 112 11.96 -0.43 8.43
C PHE A 112 10.85 -0.87 7.46
N LEU A 113 11.20 -1.74 6.51
CA LEU A 113 10.24 -2.39 5.64
C LEU A 113 10.52 -3.88 5.50
N LEU A 114 9.51 -4.61 5.09
CA LEU A 114 9.58 -5.97 4.56
C LEU A 114 8.93 -5.93 3.18
N HIS A 115 9.48 -6.63 2.20
CA HIS A 115 8.88 -6.68 0.88
C HIS A 115 8.82 -8.10 0.31
N THR A 116 7.87 -8.32 -0.59
CA THR A 116 7.80 -9.51 -1.45
C THR A 116 8.07 -9.07 -2.90
N CYS A 117 7.62 -9.85 -3.89
CA CYS A 117 7.80 -9.52 -5.29
C CYS A 117 7.14 -8.19 -5.67
N ASP A 118 5.95 -7.91 -5.12
CA ASP A 118 5.04 -6.83 -5.53
C ASP A 118 4.30 -6.18 -4.35
N GLN A 119 4.76 -6.41 -3.13
CA GLN A 119 4.19 -5.81 -1.93
C GLN A 119 5.28 -5.28 -1.01
N ILE A 120 4.96 -4.19 -0.33
CA ILE A 120 5.81 -3.56 0.67
C ILE A 120 4.97 -3.40 1.94
N ALA A 121 5.44 -3.95 3.05
CA ALA A 121 4.93 -3.62 4.38
C ALA A 121 5.97 -2.75 5.08
N LEU A 122 5.63 -1.49 5.35
CA LEU A 122 6.53 -0.53 5.97
C LEU A 122 6.02 -0.11 7.34
N ASN A 123 6.94 0.00 8.29
CA ASN A 123 6.71 0.74 9.52
C ASN A 123 7.29 2.13 9.35
N TRP A 124 6.51 3.14 9.71
CA TRP A 124 6.90 4.53 9.55
C TRP A 124 6.74 5.31 10.85
N ARG A 125 7.40 6.45 10.92
CA ARG A 125 7.33 7.41 12.01
C ARG A 125 6.81 8.73 11.46
N TYR A 126 5.83 9.29 12.15
CA TYR A 126 5.42 10.68 12.01
C TYR A 126 6.10 11.51 13.09
N ALA A 127 6.57 12.70 12.72
CA ALA A 127 7.06 13.71 13.63
C ALA A 127 6.52 15.09 13.22
N ALA A 128 6.18 15.91 14.22
CA ALA A 128 5.69 17.26 14.02
C ALA A 128 5.83 18.07 15.32
N VAL A 129 5.44 19.33 15.29
CA VAL A 129 5.19 20.16 16.48
C VAL A 129 3.75 20.66 16.49
N THR A 130 3.19 20.92 17.66
CA THR A 130 1.83 21.46 17.78
C THR A 130 1.77 22.93 17.38
N THR A 131 0.70 23.33 16.70
CA THR A 131 0.42 24.77 16.44
C THR A 131 -0.28 25.43 17.64
N GLY A 132 -0.77 24.63 18.59
CA GLY A 132 -1.67 25.06 19.66
C GLY A 132 -3.13 25.25 19.21
N TYR A 133 -3.42 25.10 17.91
CA TYR A 133 -4.78 25.12 17.40
C TYR A 133 -5.52 23.85 17.80
N ASN A 134 -6.75 24.02 18.33
CA ASN A 134 -7.60 22.93 18.82
C ASN A 134 -6.88 21.92 19.73
N SER A 135 -5.87 22.38 20.46
CA SER A 135 -5.05 21.56 21.34
C SER A 135 -5.00 22.19 22.73
N THR A 136 -4.92 21.37 23.76
CA THR A 136 -4.70 21.85 25.13
C THR A 136 -3.22 21.91 25.48
N VAL A 137 -2.33 21.49 24.57
CA VAL A 137 -0.89 21.58 24.75
C VAL A 137 -0.34 22.87 24.11
N PRO A 138 0.73 23.47 24.67
CA PRO A 138 1.34 24.67 24.10
C PRO A 138 1.85 24.45 22.68
N ALA A 139 1.85 25.51 21.86
CA ALA A 139 2.49 25.48 20.55
C ALA A 139 4.00 25.18 20.64
N GLY A 140 4.55 24.52 19.62
CA GLY A 140 5.93 24.06 19.57
C GLY A 140 6.19 22.78 20.39
N THR A 141 5.15 22.13 20.91
CA THR A 141 5.34 20.86 21.64
C THR A 141 5.57 19.73 20.63
N PRO A 142 6.66 18.95 20.73
CA PRO A 142 6.89 17.84 19.81
C PRO A 142 5.81 16.76 19.91
N VAL A 143 5.37 16.26 18.77
CA VAL A 143 4.46 15.12 18.62
C VAL A 143 5.16 14.07 17.77
N SER A 144 5.01 12.80 18.16
CA SER A 144 5.47 11.69 17.33
C SER A 144 4.63 10.46 17.58
N LEU A 145 4.39 9.72 16.51
CA LEU A 145 3.71 8.43 16.52
C LEU A 145 4.32 7.54 15.45
N THR A 146 3.94 6.28 15.47
CA THR A 146 4.28 5.33 14.43
C THR A 146 3.02 4.79 13.79
N GLY A 147 3.16 4.36 12.54
CA GLY A 147 2.13 3.60 11.86
C GLY A 147 2.73 2.51 11.00
N THR A 148 1.87 1.79 10.31
CA THR A 148 2.24 0.73 9.39
C THR A 148 1.37 0.83 8.15
N ASP A 149 2.03 0.73 7.00
CA ASP A 149 1.37 0.71 5.70
C ASP A 149 1.69 -0.59 4.98
N ILE A 150 0.73 -1.08 4.21
CA ILE A 150 0.89 -2.20 3.28
C ILE A 150 0.55 -1.69 1.89
N LEU A 151 1.53 -1.74 0.99
CA LEU A 151 1.44 -1.27 -0.37
C LEU A 151 1.43 -2.46 -1.33
N ARG A 152 0.59 -2.39 -2.36
CA ARG A 152 0.59 -3.26 -3.54
C ARG A 152 1.13 -2.46 -4.71
N ILE A 153 2.11 -3.03 -5.40
CA ILE A 153 2.79 -2.38 -6.52
C ILE A 153 2.40 -3.09 -7.82
N ASP A 154 2.06 -2.31 -8.83
CA ASP A 154 2.07 -2.82 -10.20
C ASP A 154 3.52 -2.93 -10.68
N LEU A 155 3.93 -4.12 -11.07
CA LEU A 155 5.31 -4.36 -11.49
C LEU A 155 5.61 -3.81 -12.89
N GLU A 156 4.61 -3.55 -13.72
CA GLU A 156 4.81 -2.92 -15.03
C GLU A 156 5.29 -1.47 -14.86
N ASP A 157 4.46 -0.68 -14.19
CA ASP A 157 4.66 0.77 -14.09
C ASP A 157 5.37 1.20 -12.81
N ARG A 158 5.62 0.27 -11.87
CA ARG A 158 6.17 0.52 -10.52
C ARG A 158 5.31 1.48 -9.69
N LEU A 159 4.01 1.54 -9.97
CA LEU A 159 3.05 2.40 -9.29
C LEU A 159 2.33 1.66 -8.17
N ILE A 160 1.96 2.39 -7.12
CA ILE A 160 1.13 1.86 -6.04
C ILE A 160 -0.32 1.77 -6.52
N THR A 161 -0.89 0.56 -6.49
CA THR A 161 -2.29 0.28 -6.87
C THR A 161 -3.21 0.10 -5.67
N ASN A 162 -2.65 -0.31 -4.52
CA ASN A 162 -3.39 -0.40 -3.27
C ASN A 162 -2.50 0.03 -2.10
N ALA A 163 -3.07 0.81 -1.19
CA ALA A 163 -2.43 1.16 0.07
C ALA A 163 -3.41 0.92 1.21
N THR A 164 -2.96 0.22 2.26
CA THR A 164 -3.67 0.12 3.52
C THR A 164 -2.80 0.72 4.61
N SER A 165 -3.28 1.75 5.27
CA SER A 165 -2.53 2.53 6.26
C SER A 165 -3.18 2.42 7.64
N ASN A 166 -2.34 2.40 8.67
CA ASN A 166 -2.77 2.37 10.07
C ASN A 166 -1.81 3.20 10.92
N GLY A 167 -2.25 4.37 11.36
CA GLY A 167 -1.51 5.24 12.28
C GLY A 167 -1.99 5.08 13.73
N ASP A 168 -1.10 5.26 14.71
CA ASP A 168 -1.50 5.40 16.12
C ASP A 168 -2.10 6.79 16.41
N TRP A 169 -3.24 7.10 15.78
CA TRP A 169 -3.95 8.37 15.95
C TRP A 169 -4.50 8.56 17.37
N ILE A 170 -4.67 7.46 18.13
CA ILE A 170 -5.03 7.53 19.55
C ILE A 170 -3.87 8.14 20.35
N LEU A 171 -2.63 7.72 20.09
CA LEU A 171 -1.46 8.34 20.69
C LEU A 171 -1.35 9.81 20.27
N GLN A 172 -1.61 10.13 18.99
CA GLN A 172 -1.64 11.52 18.53
C GLN A 172 -2.63 12.37 19.35
N SER A 173 -3.87 11.92 19.45
CA SER A 173 -4.91 12.59 20.23
C SER A 173 -4.47 12.85 21.68
N ARG A 174 -3.83 11.86 22.32
CA ARG A 174 -3.29 12.02 23.68
C ARG A 174 -2.18 13.05 23.75
N THR A 175 -1.25 13.04 22.79
CA THR A 175 -0.16 14.03 22.73
C THR A 175 -0.66 15.44 22.42
N LEU A 176 -1.82 15.57 21.78
CA LEU A 176 -2.53 16.83 21.58
C LEU A 176 -3.40 17.24 22.79
N GLY A 177 -3.40 16.44 23.87
CA GLY A 177 -4.13 16.71 25.10
C GLY A 177 -5.58 16.20 25.10
N ASN A 178 -5.80 15.02 24.52
CA ASN A 178 -7.08 14.31 24.39
C ASN A 178 -8.13 15.05 23.54
N VAL A 179 -7.67 15.77 22.52
CA VAL A 179 -8.52 16.35 21.47
C VAL A 179 -8.52 15.44 20.25
N ALA A 180 -9.58 15.50 19.43
CA ALA A 180 -9.58 14.78 18.15
C ALA A 180 -8.44 15.32 17.27
N ALA A 181 -7.63 14.42 16.71
CA ALA A 181 -6.72 14.76 15.64
C ALA A 181 -7.54 15.10 14.39
N LEU A 182 -7.19 16.20 13.73
CA LEU A 182 -7.70 16.63 12.43
C LEU A 182 -6.49 17.08 11.63
#